data_AF-A0A7W8PAI7-F1
#
_entry.id   AF-A0A7W8PAI7-F1
#
_cell.length_a   1.000
_cell.length_b   1.000
_cell.length_c   1.000
_cell.angle_alpha   90.00
_cell.angle_beta   90.00
_cell.angle_gamma   90.00
#
_symmetry.space_group_name_H-M   'P 1'
#
loop_
_entity.id
_entity.type
_entity.pdbx_description
1 polymer ?
#
loop_
_entity_poly.entity_id
_entity_poly.type
_entity_poly.pdbx_seq_one_letter_code
_entity_poly.pdbx_strand_id
1 'polypeptide(L)' 'MSVTVHVEYQYCQHGKKAIQTGSDSLTVQENTPRAILALLRLLHPQWEGIKVLSVTEASPESTAS' A
#
# COMPACT_ATOMS: atom_id res chain seq x y z
N MET A 1 -4.48 7.59 16.29
CA MET A 1 -3.02 7.62 16.07
C MET A 1 -2.78 7.08 14.68
N SER A 2 -2.08 7.79 13.79
CA SER A 2 -1.79 7.29 12.44
C SER A 2 -0.48 6.51 12.43
N VAL A 3 -0.41 5.47 11.60
CA VAL A 3 0.77 4.62 11.41
C VAL A 3 1.21 4.72 9.96
N THR A 4 2.51 4.86 9.74
CA THR A 4 3.09 4.76 8.40
C THR A 4 3.50 3.31 8.15
N VAL A 5 3.03 2.74 7.06
CA VAL A 5 3.32 1.37 6.64
C VAL A 5 3.94 1.35 5.26
N HIS A 6 4.97 0.55 5.06
CA HIS A 6 5.45 0.19 3.75
C HIS A 6 4.63 -0.99 3.22
N VAL A 7 4.10 -0.86 2.01
CA VAL A 7 3.20 -1.84 1.41
C VAL A 7 3.74 -2.27 0.07
N GLU A 8 3.86 -3.57 -0.14
CA GLU A 8 4.12 -4.17 -1.44
C GLU A 8 2.82 -4.71 -2.03
N TYR A 9 2.58 -4.49 -3.31
CA TYR A 9 1.32 -4.85 -3.94
C TYR A 9 1.50 -5.28 -5.40
N GLN A 10 0.48 -5.96 -5.91
CA GLN A 10 0.25 -6.22 -7.32
C GLN A 10 -0.98 -5.47 -7.80
N TYR A 11 -0.97 -5.03 -9.05
CA TYR A 11 -2.11 -4.38 -9.66
C TYR A 11 -2.25 -4.65 -11.16
N CYS A 12 -3.47 -4.51 -11.67
CA CYS A 12 -3.77 -4.46 -13.10
C CYS A 12 -4.33 -3.08 -13.43
N GLN A 13 -3.77 -2.40 -14.44
CA GLN A 13 -4.32 -1.13 -14.92
C GLN A 13 -5.54 -1.37 -15.80
N HIS A 14 -6.52 -0.47 -15.74
CA HIS A 14 -7.69 -0.50 -16.60
C HIS A 14 -7.28 -0.61 -18.08
N GLY A 15 -7.88 -1.57 -18.78
CA GLY A 15 -7.56 -1.86 -20.18
C GLY A 15 -6.23 -2.57 -20.42
N LYS A 16 -5.46 -2.91 -19.38
CA LYS A 16 -4.23 -3.71 -19.48
C LYS A 16 -4.38 -5.05 -18.75
N LYS A 17 -4.03 -6.13 -19.45
CA LYS A 17 -4.07 -7.50 -18.89
C LYS A 17 -2.82 -7.88 -18.09
N ALA A 18 -1.78 -7.05 -18.12
CA ALA A 18 -0.52 -7.34 -17.43
C ALA A 18 -0.64 -7.02 -15.94
N ILE A 19 -0.27 -8.00 -15.11
CA ILE A 19 -0.08 -7.80 -13.67
C ILE A 19 1.26 -7.08 -13.48
N GLN A 20 1.22 -5.97 -12.74
CA GLN A 20 2.40 -5.21 -12.33
C GLN A 20 2.57 -5.30 -10.82
N THR A 21 3.80 -5.13 -10.34
CA THR A 21 4.14 -5.05 -8.92
C THR A 21 4.64 -3.66 -8.58
N GLY A 22 4.46 -3.23 -7.34
CA GLY A 22 5.00 -1.98 -6.83
C GLY A 22 5.04 -1.96 -5.31
N SER A 23 5.61 -0.89 -4.77
CA SER A 23 5.59 -0.62 -3.34
C SER A 23 5.38 0.86 -3.07
N ASP A 24 4.80 1.16 -1.91
CA ASP A 24 4.55 2.55 -1.47
C ASP A 24 4.58 2.65 0.06
N SER A 25 4.80 3.87 0.57
CA SER A 25 4.70 4.19 1.98
C SER A 25 3.39 4.93 2.26
N LEU A 26 2.48 4.28 2.98
CA LEU A 26 1.14 4.79 3.23
C LEU A 26 0.99 5.20 4.69
N THR A 27 0.45 6.39 4.93
CA THR A 27 0.01 6.78 6.28
C THR A 27 -1.47 6.44 6.44
N VAL A 28 -1.78 5.47 7.30
CA VAL A 28 -3.15 5.00 7.59
C VAL A 28 -3.52 5.31 9.03
N GLN A 29 -4.81 5.54 9.31
CA GLN A 29 -5.26 5.72 10.70
C GLN A 29 -5.21 4.41 11.50
N GLU A 30 -5.39 3.28 10.83
CA GLU A 30 -5.31 1.95 11.43
C GLU A 30 -4.58 1.03 10.46
N ASN A 31 -3.60 0.27 10.96
CA ASN A 31 -2.89 -0.73 10.18
C ASN A 31 -3.75 -1.99 10.00
N THR A 32 -4.78 -1.87 9.16
CA THR A 32 -5.63 -2.99 8.77
C THR A 32 -5.60 -3.18 7.25
N PRO A 33 -5.74 -4.43 6.75
CA PRO A 33 -5.78 -4.69 5.31
C PRO A 33 -6.86 -3.88 4.58
N ARG A 34 -7.99 -3.62 5.24
CA ARG A 34 -9.10 -2.82 4.68
C ARG A 34 -8.71 -1.36 4.50
N ALA A 35 -8.09 -0.75 5.51
CA ALA A 35 -7.66 0.65 5.46
C ALA A 35 -6.60 0.86 4.37
N ILE A 36 -5.62 -0.05 4.31
CA ILE A 36 -4.54 -0.03 3.29
C ILE A 36 -5.12 -0.16 1.89
N LEU A 37 -5.99 -1.15 1.65
CA LEU A 37 -6.59 -1.36 0.34
C LEU A 37 -7.49 -0.19 -0.09
N ALA A 38 -8.24 0.39 0.86
CA ALA A 38 -9.07 1.55 0.60
C ALA A 38 -8.23 2.77 0.17
N LEU A 39 -7.10 3.00 0.84
CA LEU A 39 -6.18 4.09 0.49
C LEU A 39 -5.51 3.86 -0.86
N LEU A 40 -5.03 2.64 -1.16
CA LEU A 40 -4.47 2.30 -2.48
C LEU A 40 -5.48 2.54 -3.61
N ARG A 41 -6.76 2.20 -3.42
CA ARG A 41 -7.82 2.47 -4.40
C ARG A 41 -8.08 3.96 -4.60
N LEU A 42 -7.99 4.74 -3.53
CA LEU A 42 -8.17 6.19 -3.60
C LEU A 42 -7.03 6.86 -4.39
N LEU A 43 -5.79 6.43 -4.15
CA LEU A 43 -4.60 6.96 -4.83
C LEU A 43 -4.50 6.50 -6.29
N HIS A 44 -5.02 5.32 -6.61
CA HIS A 44 -4.91 4.71 -7.93
C HIS A 44 -6.27 4.27 -8.49
N PRO A 45 -7.14 5.22 -8.87
CA PRO A 45 -8.50 4.92 -9.36
C PRO A 45 -8.51 4.16 -10.69
N GLN A 46 -7.40 4.13 -11.42
CA GLN A 46 -7.25 3.44 -12.70
C GLN A 46 -6.87 1.95 -12.55
N TRP A 47 -6.73 1.43 -11.33
CA TRP A 47 -6.38 0.03 -11.11
C TRP A 47 -7.64 -0.82 -10.91
N GLU A 48 -7.83 -1.83 -11.75
CA GLU A 48 -9.01 -2.72 -11.72
C GLU A 48 -8.83 -3.91 -10.77
N GLY A 49 -7.58 -4.33 -10.55
CA GLY A 49 -7.21 -5.35 -9.59
C GLY A 49 -6.10 -4.82 -8.71
N ILE A 50 -6.24 -4.97 -7.39
CA ILE A 50 -5.20 -4.62 -6.41
C ILE A 50 -5.11 -5.76 -5.42
N LYS A 51 -3.90 -6.28 -5.20
CA LYS A 51 -3.60 -7.30 -4.21
C LYS A 51 -2.41 -6.85 -3.37
N VAL A 52 -2.63 -6.70 -2.07
CA VAL A 52 -1.53 -6.46 -1.13
C VAL A 52 -0.75 -7.77 -0.94
N LEU A 53 0.57 -7.71 -1.08
CA LEU A 53 1.48 -8.83 -0.91
C LEU A 53 2.09 -8.85 0.48
N SER A 54 2.60 -7.71 0.92
CA SER A 54 3.28 -7.53 2.19
C SER A 54 2.97 -6.15 2.77
N VAL A 55 2.92 -6.07 4.10
CA VAL A 55 2.78 -4.83 4.85
C VAL A 55 3.81 -4.88 5.96
N THR A 56 4.63 -3.84 6.06
CA THR A 56 5.61 -3.69 7.12
C THR A 56 5.40 -2.33 7.75
N GLU A 57 5.20 -2.29 9.06
CA GLU A 57 5.15 -1.02 9.78
C GLU A 57 6.51 -0.34 9.65
N ALA A 58 6.53 0.93 9.26
CA ALA A 58 7.76 1.69 9.31
C ALA A 58 8.11 1.85 10.79
N SER A 59 9.09 1.08 11.27
CA SER A 59 9.64 1.29 12.60
C SER A 59 10.07 2.75 12.70
N PRO A 60 9.70 3.47 13.77
CA PRO A 60 10.40 4.68 14.12
C PRO A 60 11.77 4.25 14.65
N GLU A 61 12.69 3.87 13.75
CA GLU A 61 14.06 3.64 14.18
C GLU A 61 14.60 4.95 14.72
N SER A 62 14.90 4.94 16.03
CA SER A 62 15.85 5.83 16.66
C SER A 62 16.95 6.19 15.67
N THR A 63 17.15 7.48 15.47
CA THR A 63 18.46 8.01 15.09
C THR A 63 19.51 7.32 15.95
N ALA A 64 20.29 6.43 15.35
CA ALA A 64 21.50 5.92 15.96
C ALA A 64 22.50 7.09 16.02
N SER A 65 22.91 7.41 17.25
CA SER A 65 23.95 8.39 17.60
C SER A 65 25.33 8.03 17.04
#